data_AF-A0A3M1RWS4-F1
#
_entry.id   AF-A0A3M1RWS4-F1
#
_cell.length_a   1.000
_cell.length_b   1.000
_cell.length_c   1.000
_cell.angle_alpha   90.00
_cell.angle_beta   90.00
_cell.angle_gamma   90.00
#
_symmetry.space_group_name_H-M   'P 1'
#
loop_
_entity.id
_entity.type
_entity.pdbx_description
1 polymer ?
#
loop_
_entity_poly.entity_id
_entity_poly.type
_entity_poly.pdbx_seq_one_letter_code
_entity_poly.pdbx_strand_id
1 'polypeptide(L)'
;DAGADLVLGHGPHVPRAIELYRGRLIAYSLGNFATWWGISIAGPRGQAPLLALRLNGRGEFLGGRIHSFRQRRPDGPRPDPEERAAAMIRALTLSELPDTGLTFTGPAAFEPRQPPAGCGAPRR
;
A
#
# COMPACT_ATOMS: atom_id res chain seq x y z
N ASP A 1 21.20 5.46 -13.13
CA ASP A 1 20.12 4.49 -12.85
C ASP A 1 20.35 3.69 -11.58
N ALA A 2 20.51 4.38 -10.44
CA ALA A 2 20.55 3.74 -9.12
C ALA A 2 19.10 3.56 -8.58
N GLY A 3 18.26 2.92 -9.39
CA GLY A 3 16.80 2.87 -9.21
C GLY A 3 16.42 2.14 -7.94
N ALA A 4 15.62 2.79 -7.10
CA ALA A 4 15.07 2.18 -5.89
C ALA A 4 14.11 1.04 -6.25
N ASP A 5 14.25 -0.11 -5.57
CA ASP A 5 13.32 -1.24 -5.67
C ASP A 5 11.99 -0.98 -4.95
N LEU A 6 11.95 0.06 -4.10
CA LEU A 6 10.79 0.52 -3.36
C LEU A 6 10.97 2.01 -3.02
N VAL A 7 9.97 2.84 -3.33
CA VAL A 7 9.91 4.24 -2.86
C VAL A 7 8.86 4.34 -1.75
N LEU A 8 9.32 4.62 -0.53
CA LEU A 8 8.47 4.86 0.64
C LEU A 8 8.45 6.35 0.94
N GLY A 9 7.34 7.02 0.61
CA GLY A 9 7.09 8.37 1.10
C GLY A 9 6.68 8.33 2.57
N HIS A 10 7.45 8.95 3.45
CA HIS A 10 7.03 9.27 4.82
C HIS A 10 6.86 10.79 4.92
N GLY A 11 5.61 11.24 5.04
CA GLY A 11 5.32 12.68 5.08
C GLY A 11 4.03 13.00 5.83
N PRO A 12 2.89 12.36 5.55
CA PRO A 12 1.68 12.54 6.34
C PRO A 12 1.52 11.41 7.37
N HIS A 13 1.14 11.78 8.59
CA HIS A 13 0.81 10.87 9.69
C HIS A 13 -0.42 9.97 9.44
N VAL A 14 -0.87 9.81 8.19
CA VAL A 14 -2.03 9.02 7.77
C VAL A 14 -1.69 8.16 6.55
N PRO A 15 -2.32 6.98 6.39
CA PRO A 15 -2.22 6.17 5.18
C PRO A 15 -2.74 6.91 3.94
N ARG A 16 -2.11 6.68 2.78
CA ARG A 16 -2.50 7.25 1.48
C ARG A 16 -2.56 6.18 0.39
N ALA A 17 -2.96 6.58 -0.82
CA ALA A 17 -3.04 5.71 -1.98
C ALA A 17 -1.70 5.02 -2.33
N ILE A 18 -1.81 3.93 -3.08
CA ILE A 18 -0.67 3.20 -3.67
C ILE A 18 -0.88 3.03 -5.18
N GLU A 19 0.18 2.97 -5.95
CA GLU A 19 0.11 2.69 -7.38
C GLU A 19 1.30 1.89 -7.89
N LEU A 20 1.15 1.34 -9.09
CA LEU A 20 2.20 0.69 -9.85
C LEU A 20 2.61 1.59 -11.02
N TYR A 21 3.82 2.13 -10.92
CA TYR A 21 4.40 2.97 -11.98
C TYR A 21 5.61 2.26 -12.59
N ARG A 22 5.57 2.02 -13.91
CA ARG A 22 6.65 1.33 -14.65
C ARG A 22 7.12 0.02 -13.99
N GLY A 23 6.16 -0.77 -13.49
CA GLY A 23 6.45 -2.05 -12.82
C GLY A 23 7.00 -1.93 -11.40
N ARG A 24 7.02 -0.73 -10.80
CA ARG A 24 7.47 -0.45 -9.43
C ARG A 24 6.33 0.06 -8.57
N LEU A 25 6.21 -0.47 -7.36
CA LEU A 25 5.18 -0.02 -6.43
C LEU A 25 5.60 1.33 -5.80
N ILE A 26 4.68 2.28 -5.79
CA ILE A 26 4.79 3.54 -5.08
C ILE A 26 3.75 3.56 -3.97
N ALA A 27 4.22 3.77 -2.73
CA ALA A 27 3.34 4.03 -1.59
C ALA A 27 3.51 5.48 -1.15
N TYR A 28 2.46 6.29 -1.34
CA TYR A 28 2.51 7.73 -1.06
C TYR A 28 2.59 8.05 0.44
N SER A 29 2.00 7.19 1.28
CA SER A 29 2.19 7.22 2.73
C SER A 29 1.63 5.95 3.38
N LEU A 30 2.35 5.45 4.39
CA LEU A 30 1.87 4.39 5.28
C LEU A 30 1.40 4.94 6.64
N GLY A 31 1.39 6.26 6.83
CA GLY A 31 1.10 6.84 8.13
C GLY A 31 2.12 6.44 9.19
N ASN A 32 1.71 6.44 10.45
CA ASN A 32 2.58 6.06 11.55
C ASN A 32 2.31 4.61 11.95
N PHE A 33 3.35 3.78 12.00
CA PHE A 33 3.22 2.43 12.51
C PHE A 33 3.15 2.44 14.04
N ALA A 34 4.17 2.98 14.72
CA ALA A 34 4.23 3.12 16.17
C ALA A 34 4.61 4.56 16.56
N THR A 35 3.88 5.16 17.50
CA THR A 35 4.13 6.55 17.96
C THR A 35 4.18 6.65 19.47
N TRP A 36 5.02 7.57 19.96
CA TRP A 36 5.11 7.92 21.38
C TRP A 36 4.23 9.14 21.73
N TRP A 37 4.25 9.55 23.01
CA TRP A 37 3.48 10.69 23.50
C TRP A 37 3.71 11.96 22.67
N GLY A 38 2.65 12.76 22.46
CA GLY A 38 2.68 13.98 21.64
C GLY A 38 2.12 13.86 20.22
N ILE A 39 1.95 12.66 19.67
CA ILE A 39 1.32 12.44 18.36
C ILE A 39 -0.16 12.04 18.51
N SER A 40 -1.06 12.61 17.71
CA SER A 40 -2.48 12.22 17.74
C SER A 40 -2.69 10.88 17.04
N ILE A 41 -3.38 9.94 17.71
CA ILE A 41 -3.81 8.65 17.13
C ILE A 41 -5.33 8.65 16.82
N ALA A 42 -5.98 9.81 16.83
CA ALA A 42 -7.41 9.90 16.55
C ALA A 42 -7.69 9.72 15.05
N GLY A 43 -8.72 8.92 14.73
CA GLY A 43 -9.20 8.71 13.37
C GLY A 43 -8.16 8.04 12.47
N PRO A 44 -7.98 8.52 11.21
CA PRO A 44 -7.03 7.94 10.26
C PRO A 44 -5.58 7.89 10.75
N ARG A 45 -5.19 8.77 11.68
CA ARG A 45 -3.83 8.82 12.25
C ARG A 45 -3.48 7.65 13.16
N GLY A 46 -4.50 6.97 13.68
CA GLY A 46 -4.34 5.76 14.48
C GLY A 46 -4.17 4.49 13.65
N GLN A 47 -4.36 4.56 12.32
CA GLN A 47 -4.18 3.42 11.43
C GLN A 47 -2.68 3.20 11.17
N ALA A 48 -2.24 1.96 11.31
CA ALA A 48 -0.85 1.53 11.22
C ALA A 48 -0.73 0.36 10.21
N PRO A 49 -0.81 0.63 8.90
CA PRO A 49 -0.63 -0.39 7.87
C PRO A 49 0.82 -0.89 7.85
N LEU A 50 0.98 -2.17 7.52
CA LEU A 50 2.24 -2.79 7.18
C LEU A 50 2.12 -3.44 5.81
N LEU A 51 2.96 -3.02 4.86
CA LEU A 51 2.99 -3.58 3.52
C LEU A 51 3.93 -4.79 3.46
N ALA A 52 3.39 -5.94 3.08
CA ALA A 52 4.16 -7.11 2.71
C ALA A 52 4.14 -7.25 1.18
N LEU A 53 5.31 -7.19 0.54
CA LEU A 53 5.43 -7.14 -0.93
C LEU A 53 6.28 -8.30 -1.44
N ARG A 54 5.97 -8.77 -2.65
CA ARG A 54 6.77 -9.72 -3.42
C ARG A 54 7.29 -9.01 -4.66
N LEU A 55 8.60 -9.05 -4.85
CA LEU A 55 9.30 -8.50 -6.01
C LEU A 55 10.07 -9.62 -6.72
N ASN A 56 10.32 -9.47 -8.03
CA ASN A 56 11.27 -10.35 -8.72
C ASN A 56 12.72 -9.85 -8.57
N GLY A 57 13.69 -10.60 -9.12
CA GLY A 57 15.11 -10.23 -9.07
C GLY A 57 15.49 -8.94 -9.80
N ARG A 58 14.55 -8.30 -10.51
CA ARG A 58 14.69 -6.99 -11.14
C ARG A 58 13.96 -5.88 -10.39
N GLY A 59 13.39 -6.16 -9.22
CA GLY A 59 12.58 -5.20 -8.46
C GLY A 59 11.17 -4.98 -9.00
N GLU A 60 10.68 -5.81 -9.93
CA GLU A 60 9.31 -5.67 -10.45
C GLU A 60 8.30 -6.20 -9.45
N PHE A 61 7.24 -5.43 -9.21
CA PHE A 61 6.19 -5.80 -8.28
C PHE A 61 5.39 -7.01 -8.80
N LEU A 62 5.30 -8.05 -7.98
CA LEU A 62 4.57 -9.29 -8.31
C LEU A 62 3.23 -9.39 -7.57
N GLY A 63 3.11 -8.76 -6.40
CA GLY A 63 1.93 -8.84 -5.56
C GLY A 63 2.23 -8.49 -4.11
N GLY A 64 1.19 -8.17 -3.34
CA GLY A 64 1.36 -7.70 -1.98
C GLY A 64 0.10 -7.82 -1.13
N ARG A 65 0.29 -7.61 0.16
CA ARG A 65 -0.77 -7.59 1.18
C ARG A 65 -0.58 -6.43 2.14
N ILE A 66 -1.69 -5.82 2.53
CA ILE A 66 -1.74 -4.78 3.56
C ILE A 66 -2.16 -5.42 4.89
N HIS A 67 -1.23 -5.58 5.81
CA HIS A 67 -1.56 -5.98 7.18
C HIS A 67 -2.04 -4.75 7.95
N SER A 68 -3.22 -4.85 8.57
CA SER A 68 -3.82 -3.74 9.29
C SER A 68 -3.54 -3.83 10.77
N PHE A 69 -3.02 -2.74 11.33
CA PHE A 69 -2.89 -2.54 12.77
C PHE A 69 -3.52 -1.20 13.16
N ARG A 70 -3.90 -1.07 14.43
CA ARG A 70 -4.24 0.21 15.04
C ARG A 70 -3.33 0.51 16.20
N GLN A 71 -2.88 1.75 16.28
CA GLN A 71 -2.14 2.23 17.44
C GLN A 71 -3.07 2.28 18.65
N ARG A 72 -2.69 1.58 19.71
CA ARG A 72 -3.28 1.71 21.04
C ARG A 72 -2.22 2.27 21.99
N ARG A 73 -2.62 3.20 22.84
CA ARG A 73 -1.75 3.75 23.88
C ARG A 73 -2.08 3.08 25.22
N PRO A 74 -1.07 2.69 26.02
CA PRO A 74 0.38 2.78 25.78
C PRO A 74 0.96 1.63 24.92
N ASP A 75 0.14 0.65 24.55
CA ASP A 75 0.58 -0.67 24.08
C ASP A 75 1.21 -0.76 22.67
N GLY A 76 1.25 0.32 21.90
CA GLY A 76 1.70 0.32 20.51
C GLY A 76 0.69 -0.30 19.52
N PRO A 77 1.14 -0.79 18.35
CA PRO A 77 0.28 -1.33 17.30
C PRO A 77 -0.37 -2.64 17.73
N ARG A 78 -1.70 -2.73 17.62
CA ARG A 78 -2.48 -3.96 17.81
C ARG A 78 -3.04 -4.42 16.47
N PRO A 79 -3.09 -5.73 16.19
CA PRO A 79 -3.76 -6.24 14.99
C PRO A 79 -5.18 -5.68 14.88
N ASP A 80 -5.59 -5.33 13.67
CA ASP A 80 -6.94 -4.88 13.36
C ASP A 80 -7.67 -5.93 12.50
N PRO A 81 -8.47 -6.82 13.11
CA PRO A 81 -9.21 -7.85 12.38
C PRO A 81 -10.22 -7.28 11.37
N GLU A 82 -10.62 -6.02 11.52
CA GLU A 82 -11.53 -5.34 10.60
C GLU A 82 -10.83 -4.78 9.35
N GLU A 83 -9.51 -4.97 9.24
CA GLU A 83 -8.70 -4.56 8.09
C GLU A 83 -8.87 -3.08 7.66
N ARG A 84 -9.14 -2.18 8.62
CA ARG A 84 -9.50 -0.79 8.33
C ARG A 84 -8.41 -0.02 7.58
N ALA A 85 -7.14 -0.31 7.86
CA ALA A 85 -6.03 0.34 7.15
C ALA A 85 -5.97 -0.10 5.68
N ALA A 86 -6.19 -1.39 5.40
CA ALA A 86 -6.28 -1.91 4.04
C ALA A 86 -7.49 -1.34 3.29
N ALA A 87 -8.66 -1.31 3.94
CA ALA A 87 -9.87 -0.73 3.36
C ALA A 87 -9.68 0.75 3.01
N MET A 88 -9.03 1.52 3.89
CA MET A 88 -8.71 2.92 3.66
C MET A 88 -7.76 3.11 2.49
N ILE A 89 -6.63 2.38 2.45
CA ILE A 89 -5.67 2.48 1.34
C ILE A 89 -6.35 2.09 0.03
N ARG A 90 -7.14 1.01 0.01
CA ARG A 90 -7.91 0.60 -1.17
C ARG A 90 -8.86 1.69 -1.64
N ALA A 91 -9.64 2.27 -0.73
CA ALA A 91 -10.59 3.33 -1.07
C ALA A 91 -9.88 4.55 -1.67
N LEU A 92 -8.82 5.04 -1.00
CA LEU A 92 -8.03 6.18 -1.49
C LEU A 92 -7.37 5.89 -2.85
N THR A 93 -6.83 4.68 -3.00
CA THR A 93 -6.20 4.24 -4.24
C THR A 93 -7.19 4.28 -5.39
N LEU A 94 -8.39 3.70 -5.22
CA LEU A 94 -9.40 3.67 -6.27
C LEU A 94 -10.03 5.03 -6.55
N SER A 95 -10.11 5.93 -5.56
CA SER A 95 -10.72 7.25 -5.73
C SER A 95 -9.75 8.29 -6.31
N GLU A 96 -8.48 8.25 -5.91
CA GLU A 96 -7.50 9.28 -6.27
C GLU A 96 -6.70 8.93 -7.52
N LEU A 97 -6.57 7.63 -7.82
CA LEU A 97 -5.76 7.11 -8.91
C LEU A 97 -6.61 6.13 -9.72
N PRO A 98 -7.33 6.56 -10.77
CA PRO A 98 -8.14 5.62 -11.57
C PRO A 98 -7.30 4.60 -12.36
N ASP A 99 -6.08 5.00 -12.74
CA ASP A 99 -5.12 4.18 -13.49
C ASP A 99 -3.93 3.71 -12.64
N THR A 100 -4.23 3.15 -11.47
CA THR A 100 -3.23 2.70 -10.49
C THR A 100 -2.27 1.63 -11.00
N GLY A 101 -2.56 0.97 -12.12
CA GLY A 101 -1.87 -0.25 -12.54
C GLY A 101 -2.01 -1.44 -11.57
N LEU A 102 -2.89 -1.36 -10.58
CA LEU A 102 -3.14 -2.40 -9.56
C LEU A 102 -4.57 -2.94 -9.65
N THR A 103 -4.71 -4.19 -9.23
CA THR A 103 -5.98 -4.88 -8.97
C THR A 103 -5.99 -5.36 -7.52
N PHE A 104 -7.08 -5.09 -6.80
CA PHE A 104 -7.29 -5.63 -5.46
C PHE A 104 -8.03 -6.97 -5.57
N THR A 105 -7.35 -8.06 -5.25
CA THR A 105 -7.86 -9.45 -5.35
C THR A 105 -8.56 -9.94 -4.09
N GLY A 106 -8.47 -9.16 -3.01
CA GLY A 106 -9.20 -9.41 -1.78
C GLY A 106 -9.26 -8.15 -0.90
N PRO A 107 -9.77 -8.28 0.32
CA PRO A 107 -9.88 -7.17 1.28
C PRO A 107 -8.56 -6.41 1.51
N ALA A 108 -7.44 -7.15 1.55
CA ALA A 108 -6.11 -6.60 1.78
C ALA A 108 -5.04 -7.06 0.77
N ALA A 109 -5.39 -7.93 -0.17
CA ALA A 109 -4.47 -8.46 -1.18
C ALA A 109 -4.59 -7.67 -2.49
N PHE A 110 -3.45 -7.42 -3.14
CA PHE A 110 -3.38 -6.68 -4.40
C PHE A 110 -2.20 -7.13 -5.26
N GLU A 111 -2.35 -6.96 -6.56
CA GLU A 111 -1.39 -7.41 -7.57
C GLU A 111 -1.37 -6.46 -8.78
N PRO A 112 -0.35 -6.55 -9.67
CA PRO A 112 -0.37 -5.83 -10.93
C PRO A 112 -1.65 -6.11 -11.73
N ARG A 113 -2.27 -5.07 -12.26
CA ARG A 113 -3.40 -5.22 -13.18
C ARG A 113 -2.91 -5.94 -14.43
N GLN A 114 -3.48 -7.11 -14.72
CA GLN A 114 -3.18 -7.79 -15.98
C GLN A 114 -3.71 -6.94 -17.15
N PRO A 115 -2.94 -6.82 -18.25
CA PRO A 115 -3.47 -6.20 -19.46
C PRO A 115 -4.70 -7.00 -19.94
N PRO A 116 -5.72 -6.33 -20.53
CA PRO A 116 -6.90 -7.02 -21.02
C PRO A 116 -6.48 -8.14 -21.99
N ALA A 117 -7.02 -9.34 -21.75
CA ALA A 117 -6.80 -10.51 -22.59
C ALA A 117 -7.28 -10.19 -24.01
N GLY A 118 -6.35 -9.87 -24.91
CA GLY A 118 -6.66 -9.43 -26.28
C GLY A 118 -5.57 -8.57 -26.92
N CYS A 119 -4.71 -7.91 -26.14
CA CYS A 119 -3.56 -7.20 -26.71
C CYS A 119 -2.38 -8.18 -26.86
N GLY A 120 -2.42 -8.98 -27.93
CA GLY A 120 -1.26 -9.78 -28.34
C GLY A 120 -0.07 -8.85 -28.55
N ALA A 121 1.02 -9.09 -27.81
CA ALA A 121 2.29 -8.44 -28.11
C ALA A 121 2.64 -8.70 -29.58
N PRO A 122 3.10 -7.68 -30.36
CA PRO A 122 3.64 -7.95 -31.67
C PRO A 122 4.82 -8.91 -31.51
N ARG A 123 4.70 -10.10 -32.10
CA ARG A 123 5.79 -11.05 -32.22
C ARG A 123 6.91 -10.34 -32.97
N ARG A 124 8.04 -10.11 -32.31
CA ARG A 124 9.31 -9.80 -32.98
C ARG A 124 9.95 -11.09 -33.44
#